data_AF-E3J339-F1
#
_entry.id   AF-E3J339-F1
#
_cell.length_a   1.000
_cell.length_b   1.000
_cell.length_c   1.000
_cell.angle_alpha   90.00
_cell.angle_beta   90.00
_cell.angle_gamma   90.00
#
_symmetry.space_group_name_H-M   'P 1'
#
loop_
_entity.id
_entity.type
_entity.pdbx_description
1 polymer ?
#
loop_
_entity_poly.entity_id
_entity_poly.type
_entity_poly.pdbx_seq_one_letter_code
_entity_poly.pdbx_strand_id
1 'polypeptide(L)'
;MPVWEWDRGRLAGVGATDEGEQVTVRLTGEAAELVRSASDSLGVTLEDFAAEAMRRHAADTLADRRLFGATDVAWKELAELLGGPAPDEAARLRELLEDGPDEEAR
;
A
#
# COMPACT_ATOMS: atom_id res chain seq x y z
N MET A 1 -19.86 23.38 12.39
CA MET A 1 -18.86 24.25 11.72
C MET A 1 -17.49 23.64 11.92
N PRO A 2 -16.85 22.99 10.94
CA PRO A 2 -15.46 22.61 11.11
C PRO A 2 -14.56 23.81 10.77
N VAL A 3 -13.56 24.01 11.63
CA VAL A 3 -12.50 25.03 11.52
C VAL A 3 -11.38 24.41 10.69
N TRP A 4 -11.07 24.99 9.53
CA TRP A 4 -9.89 24.64 8.75
C TRP A 4 -8.79 25.68 9.01
N GLU A 5 -7.85 25.34 9.88
CA GLU A 5 -6.60 26.08 10.06
C GLU A 5 -5.55 25.45 9.14
N TRP A 6 -5.27 26.11 8.01
CA TRP A 6 -4.25 25.66 7.06
C TRP A 6 -2.87 26.13 7.54
N ASP A 7 -2.14 25.23 8.17
CA ASP A 7 -0.73 25.40 8.52
C ASP A 7 0.13 25.47 7.24
N ARG A 8 0.88 26.57 7.05
CA ARG A 8 1.61 26.94 5.81
C ARG A 8 2.87 26.10 5.55
N GLY A 9 2.95 24.87 6.08
CA GLY A 9 4.14 24.02 6.02
C GLY A 9 3.96 22.65 5.35
N ARG A 10 2.74 22.22 5.01
CA ARG A 10 2.47 20.86 4.51
C ARG A 10 2.24 20.82 3.00
N LEU A 11 2.95 19.96 2.29
CA LEU A 11 2.85 19.81 0.82
C LEU A 11 1.67 18.93 0.37
N ALA A 12 1.02 18.23 1.30
CA ALA A 12 -0.19 17.44 1.11
C ALA A 12 -0.96 17.31 2.44
N GLY A 13 -2.29 17.17 2.38
CA GLY A 13 -3.15 16.94 3.54
C GLY A 13 -4.36 16.07 3.21
N VAL A 14 -4.77 15.24 4.17
CA VAL A 14 -5.96 14.39 4.08
C VAL A 14 -6.92 14.81 5.19
N GLY A 15 -8.20 14.97 4.87
CA GLY A 15 -9.25 15.35 5.82
C GLY A 15 -10.56 14.61 5.53
N ALA A 16 -11.36 14.35 6.57
CA ALA A 16 -12.68 13.75 6.42
C ALA A 16 -13.77 14.84 6.41
N THR A 17 -14.71 14.76 5.48
CA THR A 17 -15.94 15.56 5.41
C THR A 17 -17.17 14.65 5.60
N ASP A 18 -18.37 15.23 5.74
CA ASP A 18 -19.63 14.45 5.76
C ASP A 18 -19.89 13.68 4.45
N GLU A 19 -19.18 14.03 3.37
CA GLU A 19 -19.33 13.45 2.03
C GLU A 19 -18.23 12.42 1.69
N GLY A 20 -17.21 12.24 2.54
CA GLY A 20 -16.14 11.26 2.36
C GLY A 20 -14.76 11.73 2.83
N GLU A 21 -13.71 10.96 2.49
CA GLU A 21 -12.32 11.35 2.74
C GLU A 21 -11.77 12.16 1.55
N GLN A 22 -11.26 13.36 1.81
CA GLN A 22 -10.73 14.27 0.82
C GLN A 22 -9.20 14.37 0.91
N VAL A 23 -8.54 14.24 -0.24
CA VAL A 23 -7.09 14.42 -0.39
C VAL A 23 -6.84 15.74 -1.12
N THR A 24 -6.09 16.65 -0.48
CA THR A 24 -5.64 17.91 -1.10
C THR A 24 -4.13 17.86 -1.30
N VAL A 25 -3.67 18.08 -2.53
CA VAL A 25 -2.24 18.08 -2.87
C VAL A 25 -1.86 19.33 -3.66
N ARG A 26 -0.66 19.86 -3.41
CA ARG A 26 -0.08 20.92 -4.23
C ARG A 26 0.88 20.33 -5.25
N LEU A 27 0.57 20.53 -6.52
CA LEU A 27 1.42 20.09 -7.63
C LEU A 27 2.35 21.22 -8.10
N THR A 28 3.49 20.85 -8.67
CA THR A 28 4.27 21.77 -9.50
C THR A 28 3.50 22.07 -10.79
N GLY A 29 3.83 23.18 -11.47
CA GLY A 29 3.20 23.53 -12.74
C GLY A 29 3.34 22.42 -13.78
N GLU A 30 4.55 21.85 -13.91
CA GLU A 30 4.83 20.73 -14.82
C GLU A 30 3.97 19.50 -14.52
N ALA A 31 3.86 19.09 -13.26
CA ALA A 31 3.04 17.95 -12.87
C ALA A 31 1.55 18.23 -13.13
N ALA A 32 1.08 19.44 -12.85
CA ALA A 32 -0.31 19.83 -13.12
C ALA A 32 -0.65 19.77 -14.61
N GLU A 33 0.23 20.27 -15.48
CA GLU A 33 0.04 20.20 -16.93
C GLU A 33 0.07 18.75 -17.44
N LEU A 34 0.98 17.92 -16.94
CA LEU A 34 1.06 16.51 -17.32
C LEU A 34 -0.22 15.76 -16.97
N VAL A 35 -0.70 15.91 -15.73
CA VAL A 35 -1.92 15.23 -15.26
C VAL A 35 -3.14 15.71 -16.05
N ARG A 36 -3.24 17.02 -16.33
CA ARG A 36 -4.33 17.57 -17.15
C ARG A 36 -4.30 17.06 -18.58
N SER A 37 -3.13 17.04 -19.22
CA SER A 37 -2.99 16.51 -20.58
C SER A 37 -3.37 15.03 -20.66
N ALA A 38 -3.03 14.24 -19.64
CA ALA A 38 -3.40 12.84 -19.56
C ALA A 38 -4.91 12.64 -19.37
N SER A 39 -5.56 13.42 -18.48
CA SER A 39 -7.01 13.35 -18.30
C SER A 39 -7.76 13.74 -19.58
N ASP A 40 -7.31 14.80 -20.25
CA ASP A 40 -7.90 15.29 -21.49
C ASP A 40 -7.79 14.24 -22.61
N SER A 41 -6.64 13.58 -22.74
CA SER A 41 -6.40 12.54 -23.75
C SER A 41 -7.29 11.31 -23.56
N LEU A 42 -7.70 11.04 -22.32
CA LEU A 42 -8.59 9.93 -21.97
C LEU A 42 -10.07 10.35 -21.93
N GLY A 43 -10.38 11.64 -22.08
CA GLY A 43 -11.74 12.17 -22.04
C GLY A 43 -12.41 12.04 -20.67
N VAL A 44 -11.62 12.01 -19.59
CA VAL A 44 -12.10 11.89 -18.20
C VAL A 44 -11.84 13.18 -17.43
N THR A 45 -12.54 13.36 -16.31
CA THR A 45 -12.28 14.52 -15.45
C THR A 45 -10.92 14.39 -14.76
N LEU A 46 -10.33 15.53 -14.37
CA LEU A 46 -9.08 15.56 -13.63
C LEU A 46 -9.18 14.80 -12.30
N GLU A 47 -10.33 14.89 -11.63
CA GLU A 47 -10.63 14.21 -10.37
C GLU A 47 -10.68 12.69 -10.56
N ASP A 48 -11.44 12.20 -11.54
CA ASP A 48 -11.57 10.77 -11.83
C ASP A 48 -10.22 10.17 -12.23
N PHE A 49 -9.46 10.90 -13.06
CA PHE A 49 -8.12 10.48 -13.47
C PHE A 49 -7.18 10.36 -12.27
N ALA A 50 -7.13 11.38 -11.41
CA ALA A 50 -6.26 11.39 -10.25
C ALA A 50 -6.65 10.31 -9.23
N ALA A 51 -7.95 10.15 -8.96
CA ALA A 51 -8.47 9.13 -8.05
C ALA A 51 -8.12 7.72 -8.53
N GLU A 52 -8.29 7.43 -9.83
CA GLU A 52 -7.92 6.13 -10.40
C GLU A 52 -6.41 5.90 -10.38
N ALA A 53 -5.61 6.91 -10.75
CA ALA A 53 -4.17 6.80 -10.72
C ALA A 53 -3.66 6.48 -9.30
N MET A 54 -4.20 7.15 -8.28
CA MET A 54 -3.88 6.88 -6.87
C MET A 54 -4.28 5.46 -6.46
N ARG A 55 -5.50 5.03 -6.79
CA ARG A 55 -6.01 3.68 -6.48
C ARG A 55 -5.13 2.61 -7.11
N ARG A 56 -4.82 2.74 -8.41
CA ARG A 56 -3.99 1.77 -9.13
C ARG A 56 -2.59 1.69 -8.55
N HIS A 57 -1.95 2.84 -8.30
CA HIS A 57 -0.61 2.84 -7.72
C HIS A 57 -0.57 2.25 -6.31
N ALA A 58 -1.61 2.48 -5.49
CA ALA A 58 -1.74 1.85 -4.19
C ALA A 58 -1.92 0.33 -4.30
N ALA A 59 -2.75 -0.14 -5.23
CA ALA A 59 -2.93 -1.57 -5.49
C ALA A 59 -1.62 -2.24 -5.93
N ASP A 60 -0.90 -1.63 -6.88
CA ASP A 60 0.39 -2.12 -7.37
C ASP A 60 1.42 -2.18 -6.22
N THR A 61 1.51 -1.12 -5.39
CA THR A 61 2.41 -1.08 -4.23
C THR A 61 2.09 -2.17 -3.20
N LEU A 62 0.81 -2.42 -2.93
CA LEU A 62 0.39 -3.48 -2.01
C LEU A 62 0.61 -4.87 -2.60
N ALA A 63 0.48 -5.03 -3.91
CA ALA A 63 0.78 -6.27 -4.62
C ALA A 63 2.29 -6.58 -4.58
N ASP A 64 3.15 -5.59 -4.82
CA ASP A 64 4.61 -5.75 -4.73
C ASP A 64 5.05 -6.18 -3.32
N ARG A 65 4.41 -5.65 -2.27
CA ARG A 65 4.66 -6.10 -0.89
C ARG A 65 4.27 -7.56 -0.64
N ARG A 66 3.39 -8.13 -1.46
CA ARG A 66 3.01 -9.55 -1.40
C ARG A 66 3.88 -10.42 -2.31
N LEU A 67 4.48 -9.83 -3.35
CA LEU A 67 5.23 -10.55 -4.36
C LEU A 67 6.72 -10.55 -3.99
N PHE A 68 7.16 -11.60 -3.31
CA PHE A 68 8.57 -11.80 -3.01
C PHE A 68 9.27 -12.31 -4.27
N GLY A 69 10.13 -11.47 -4.86
CA GLY A 69 11.03 -11.91 -5.93
C GLY A 69 12.01 -12.95 -5.39
N ALA A 70 11.97 -14.16 -5.92
CA ALA A 70 12.94 -15.23 -5.64
C ALA A 70 13.74 -15.54 -6.91
N THR A 71 15.04 -15.79 -6.76
CA THR A 71 15.83 -16.36 -7.86
C THR A 71 15.38 -17.80 -8.13
N ASP A 72 15.65 -18.35 -9.31
CA ASP A 72 15.30 -19.75 -9.63
C ASP A 72 15.88 -20.74 -8.59
N VAL A 73 17.07 -20.44 -8.06
CA VAL A 73 17.72 -21.22 -7.01
C VAL A 73 16.92 -21.14 -5.70
N ALA A 74 16.60 -19.93 -5.23
CA ALA A 74 15.84 -19.74 -3.99
C ALA A 74 14.40 -20.28 -4.11
N TRP A 75 13.79 -20.19 -5.30
CA TRP A 75 12.48 -20.76 -5.57
C TRP A 75 12.50 -22.29 -5.50
N LYS A 76 13.53 -22.92 -6.07
CA LYS A 76 13.71 -24.37 -6.01
C LYS A 76 13.92 -24.86 -4.58
N GLU A 77 14.78 -24.19 -3.81
CA GLU A 77 15.01 -24.49 -2.39
C GLU A 77 13.72 -24.38 -1.58
N LEU A 78 12.95 -23.31 -1.78
CA LEU A 78 11.65 -23.13 -1.13
C LEU A 78 10.67 -24.26 -1.51
N ALA A 79 10.59 -24.61 -2.79
CA ALA A 79 9.68 -25.66 -3.27
C ALA A 79 10.05 -27.04 -2.67
N GLU A 80 11.35 -27.33 -2.53
CA GLU A 80 11.83 -28.55 -1.87
C GLU A 80 11.47 -28.55 -0.37
N LEU A 81 11.63 -27.41 0.32
CA LEU A 81 11.24 -27.26 1.74
C LEU A 81 9.74 -27.40 1.96
N LEU A 82 8.91 -26.85 1.05
CA LEU A 82 7.44 -26.95 1.13
C LEU A 82 6.91 -28.35 0.78
N GLY A 83 7.64 -29.11 -0.03
CA GLY A 83 7.25 -30.46 -0.44
C GLY A 83 7.59 -31.57 0.56
N GLY A 84 8.42 -31.27 1.57
CA GLY A 84 8.84 -32.21 2.59
C GLY A 84 8.05 -32.12 3.90
N PRO A 85 8.18 -33.11 4.81
CA PRO A 85 7.71 -32.94 6.18
C PRO A 85 8.44 -31.76 6.84
N ALA A 86 7.75 -31.05 7.73
CA ALA A 86 8.35 -29.96 8.49
C ALA A 86 9.62 -30.46 9.21
N PRO A 87 10.73 -29.72 9.17
CA PRO A 87 11.98 -30.17 9.77
C PRO A 87 11.82 -30.35 11.29
N ASP A 88 12.29 -31.49 11.79
CA ASP A 88 12.25 -31.83 13.21
C ASP A 88 12.98 -30.80 14.10
N GLU A 89 13.86 -29.99 13.52
CA GLU A 89 14.68 -28.98 14.19
C GLU A 89 13.90 -27.73 14.61
N ALA A 90 12.62 -27.60 14.25
CA ALA A 90 11.78 -26.47 14.66
C ALA A 90 11.25 -26.63 16.11
N ALA A 91 12.10 -27.07 17.05
CA ALA A 91 11.72 -27.25 18.46
C ALA A 91 11.12 -25.98 19.09
N ARG A 92 11.72 -24.83 18.78
CA ARG A 92 11.22 -23.51 19.19
C ARG A 92 9.87 -23.16 18.56
N LEU A 93 9.61 -23.60 17.32
CA LEU A 93 8.31 -23.38 16.68
C LEU A 93 7.22 -24.24 17.34
N ARG A 94 7.56 -25.47 17.74
CA ARG A 94 6.65 -26.34 18.48
C ARG A 94 6.30 -25.75 19.84
N GLU A 95 7.30 -25.28 20.58
CA GLU A 95 7.11 -24.53 21.83
C GLU A 95 6.17 -23.33 21.64
N LEU A 96 6.40 -22.49 20.63
CA LEU A 96 5.53 -21.33 20.33
C LEU A 96 4.10 -21.68 19.91
N LEU A 97 3.89 -22.82 19.24
CA LEU A 97 2.55 -23.29 18.87
C LEU A 97 1.80 -23.90 20.05
N GLU A 98 2.53 -24.45 21.02
CA GLU A 98 2.00 -25.04 22.25
C GLU A 98 1.67 -23.98 23.32
N ASP A 99 2.45 -22.90 23.42
CA ASP A 99 2.23 -21.81 24.38
C ASP A 99 1.04 -20.89 24.02
N GLY A 100 0.53 -20.96 22.79
CA GLY A 100 -0.54 -20.07 22.31
C GLY A 100 -0.07 -18.61 22.18
N PRO A 101 -0.81 -17.73 21.46
CA PRO A 101 -0.42 -16.34 21.36
C PRO A 101 -0.50 -15.70 22.75
N ASP A 102 0.63 -15.20 23.27
CA ASP A 102 0.69 -14.44 24.52
C ASP A 102 -0.45 -13.40 24.54
N GLU A 103 -1.43 -13.56 25.44
CA GLU A 103 -2.50 -12.57 25.68
C GLU A 103 -1.97 -11.27 26.32
N GLU A 104 -0.67 -11.02 26.32
CA GLU A 104 -0.03 -9.83 26.90
C GLU A 104 0.23 -8.72 25.88
N ALA A 105 -0.82 -8.25 25.21
CA ALA A 105 -0.82 -6.94 24.55
C ALA A 105 -2.25 -6.40 24.34
N ARG A 106 -3.01 -6.25 25.43
CA ARG A 106 -4.25 -5.45 25.48
C ARG A 106 -4.08 -4.29 26.45
#